data_AF-A0A401X976-F1
#
_entry.id   AF-A0A401X976-F1
#
_cell.length_a   1.000
_cell.length_b   1.000
_cell.length_c   1.000
_cell.angle_alpha   90.00
_cell.angle_beta   90.00
_cell.angle_gamma   90.00
#
_symmetry.space_group_name_H-M   'P 1'
#
loop_
_entity.id
_entity.type
_entity.pdbx_description
1 polymer ?
#
loop_
_entity_poly.entity_id
_entity_poly.type
_entity_poly.pdbx_seq_one_letter_code
_entity_poly.pdbx_strand_id
1 'polypeptide(L)'
;MARALSDDLRVRVLEAGAAGGSARSVAKRFGIGISTAIRWLRRERESGERAARRPGKPRGSKLDGHEAFIVGMIEAQKDITLNEMVARLKDEQSVGIGRSMLSRWLRQHRWTFKKRPHMHWSRSVKIS
;
A
#
# COMPACT_ATOMS: atom_id res chain seq x y z
N MET A 1 7.99 -1.71 -19.29
CA MET A 1 7.50 -1.40 -20.65
C MET A 1 6.13 -2.01 -21.00
N ALA A 2 5.56 -2.96 -20.22
CA ALA A 2 4.28 -3.61 -20.56
C ALA A 2 2.99 -2.79 -20.35
N ARG A 3 3.06 -1.56 -19.80
CA ARG A 3 1.87 -0.80 -19.36
C ARG A 3 1.28 0.11 -20.44
N ALA A 4 2.11 0.68 -21.32
CA ALA A 4 1.64 1.58 -22.37
C ALA A 4 0.80 0.83 -23.43
N LEU A 5 1.22 -0.38 -23.82
CA LEU A 5 0.51 -1.22 -24.78
C LEU A 5 -0.85 -1.71 -24.24
N SER A 6 -0.97 -1.93 -22.92
CA SER A 6 -2.23 -2.40 -22.33
C SER A 6 -3.30 -1.31 -22.23
N ASP A 7 -2.90 -0.05 -22.01
CA ASP A 7 -3.84 1.08 -21.93
C ASP A 7 -4.31 1.51 -23.33
N ASP A 8 -3.42 1.56 -24.32
CA ASP A 8 -3.80 1.84 -25.73
C ASP A 8 -4.76 0.79 -26.29
N LEU A 9 -4.50 -0.51 -26.04
CA LEU A 9 -5.42 -1.59 -26.44
C LEU A 9 -6.82 -1.40 -25.84
N ARG A 10 -6.89 -0.99 -24.58
CA ARG A 10 -8.14 -0.74 -23.87
C ARG A 10 -8.91 0.41 -24.49
N VAL A 11 -8.24 1.52 -24.78
CA VAL A 11 -8.87 2.68 -25.44
C VAL A 11 -9.50 2.26 -26.78
N ARG A 12 -8.77 1.55 -27.63
CA ARG A 12 -9.28 1.11 -28.94
C ARG A 12 -10.46 0.13 -28.84
N VAL A 13 -10.44 -0.76 -27.84
CA VAL A 13 -11.55 -1.67 -27.56
C VAL A 13 -12.81 -0.91 -27.15
N LEU A 14 -12.67 0.11 -26.31
CA LEU A 14 -13.77 0.95 -25.86
C LEU A 14 -14.34 1.80 -27.01
N GLU A 15 -13.47 2.42 -27.83
CA GLU A 15 -13.88 3.15 -29.04
C GLU A 15 -14.66 2.26 -30.02
N ALA A 16 -14.19 1.03 -30.27
CA ALA A 16 -14.90 0.10 -31.14
C ALA A 16 -16.27 -0.33 -30.57
N GLY A 17 -16.40 -0.40 -29.25
CA GLY A 17 -17.69 -0.64 -28.60
C GLY A 17 -18.63 0.57 -28.66
N ALA A 18 -18.09 1.79 -28.50
CA ALA A 18 -18.83 3.04 -28.64
C ALA A 18 -19.34 3.24 -30.07
N ALA A 19 -18.59 2.78 -31.07
CA ALA A 19 -18.99 2.75 -32.49
C ALA A 19 -20.05 1.66 -32.81
N GLY A 20 -20.71 1.07 -31.81
CA GLY A 20 -21.78 0.08 -32.00
C GLY A 20 -21.32 -1.38 -32.04
N GLY A 21 -20.03 -1.66 -31.81
CA GLY A 21 -19.50 -3.02 -31.77
C GLY A 21 -20.04 -3.83 -30.59
N SER A 22 -20.57 -5.02 -30.87
CA SER A 22 -20.91 -5.98 -29.81
C SER A 22 -19.65 -6.49 -29.11
N ALA A 23 -19.75 -6.86 -27.82
CA ALA A 23 -18.61 -7.35 -27.06
C ALA A 23 -17.90 -8.55 -27.72
N ARG A 24 -18.65 -9.42 -28.41
CA ARG A 24 -18.09 -10.55 -29.17
C ARG A 24 -17.32 -10.09 -30.40
N SER A 25 -17.87 -9.13 -31.16
CA SER A 25 -17.22 -8.57 -32.35
C SER A 25 -15.91 -7.86 -31.99
N VAL A 26 -15.96 -7.03 -30.94
CA VAL A 26 -14.79 -6.30 -30.44
C VAL A 26 -13.73 -7.28 -29.90
N ALA A 27 -14.13 -8.30 -29.14
CA ALA A 27 -13.21 -9.33 -28.67
C ALA A 27 -12.48 -10.04 -29.81
N LYS A 28 -13.21 -10.44 -30.86
CA LYS A 28 -12.64 -11.06 -32.05
C LYS A 28 -11.69 -10.12 -32.79
N ARG A 29 -12.06 -8.84 -32.97
CA ARG A 29 -11.26 -7.82 -33.67
C ARG A 29 -9.90 -7.57 -33.00
N PHE A 30 -9.87 -7.58 -31.67
CA PHE A 30 -8.67 -7.24 -30.90
C PHE A 30 -7.95 -8.44 -30.27
N GLY A 31 -8.41 -9.67 -30.55
CA GLY A 31 -7.78 -10.89 -30.04
C GLY A 31 -7.84 -11.04 -28.52
N ILE A 32 -8.88 -10.50 -27.87
CA ILE A 32 -9.05 -10.58 -26.41
C ILE A 32 -10.18 -11.54 -26.03
N GLY A 33 -10.18 -12.03 -24.80
CA GLY A 33 -11.29 -12.84 -24.29
C GLY A 33 -12.61 -12.05 -24.23
N ILE A 34 -13.72 -12.69 -24.63
CA ILE A 34 -15.07 -12.08 -24.65
C ILE A 34 -15.46 -11.51 -23.26
N SER A 35 -15.15 -12.24 -22.18
CA SER A 35 -15.37 -11.80 -20.81
C SER A 35 -14.61 -10.52 -20.46
N THR A 36 -13.42 -10.33 -21.03
CA THR A 36 -12.61 -9.12 -20.86
C THR A 36 -13.24 -7.94 -21.57
N ALA A 37 -13.67 -8.13 -22.83
CA ALA A 37 -14.39 -7.10 -23.60
C ALA A 37 -15.68 -6.66 -22.89
N ILE A 38 -16.51 -7.62 -22.43
CA ILE A 38 -17.73 -7.35 -21.65
C ILE A 38 -17.40 -6.49 -20.42
N ARG A 39 -16.41 -6.89 -19.63
CA ARG A 39 -16.02 -6.18 -18.40
C ARG A 39 -15.54 -4.76 -18.67
N TRP A 40 -14.84 -4.52 -19.78
CA TRP A 40 -14.33 -3.19 -20.13
C TRP A 40 -15.48 -2.29 -20.60
N LEU A 41 -16.31 -2.76 -21.53
CA LEU A 41 -17.46 -2.01 -22.04
C LEU A 41 -18.49 -1.71 -20.95
N ARG A 42 -18.73 -2.65 -20.04
CA ARG A 42 -19.66 -2.42 -18.92
C ARG A 42 -19.16 -1.31 -18.00
N ARG A 43 -17.87 -1.31 -17.66
CA ARG A 43 -17.29 -0.28 -16.78
C ARG A 43 -17.28 1.10 -17.41
N GLU A 44 -17.02 1.19 -18.71
CA GLU A 44 -17.13 2.47 -19.42
C GLU A 44 -18.57 3.01 -19.35
N ARG A 45 -19.58 2.16 -19.56
CA ARG A 45 -20.99 2.58 -19.43
C ARG A 45 -21.39 2.97 -18.01
N GLU A 46 -20.93 2.23 -17.01
CA GLU A 46 -21.31 2.44 -15.60
C GLU A 46 -20.58 3.63 -14.94
N SER A 47 -19.34 3.90 -15.33
CA SER A 47 -18.46 4.81 -14.57
C SER A 47 -17.61 5.75 -15.42
N GLY A 48 -17.66 5.63 -16.76
CA GLY A 48 -16.76 6.35 -17.66
C GLY A 48 -15.29 5.92 -17.56
N GLU A 49 -14.99 4.85 -16.82
CA GLU A 49 -13.62 4.43 -16.51
C GLU A 49 -12.93 3.78 -17.72
N ARG A 50 -12.15 4.59 -18.44
CA ARG A 50 -11.37 4.14 -19.61
C ARG A 50 -10.02 3.54 -19.28
N ALA A 51 -9.38 3.97 -18.20
CA ALA A 51 -8.05 3.49 -17.80
C ALA A 51 -8.10 2.10 -17.16
N ALA A 52 -6.99 1.35 -17.25
CA ALA A 52 -6.85 0.16 -16.43
C ALA A 52 -6.71 0.54 -14.95
N ARG A 53 -7.45 -0.14 -14.06
CA ARG A 53 -7.20 -0.04 -12.62
C ARG A 53 -5.78 -0.48 -12.32
N ARG A 54 -5.16 0.21 -11.37
CA ARG A 54 -3.84 -0.17 -10.89
C ARG A 54 -3.89 -1.63 -10.39
N PRO A 55 -3.04 -2.52 -10.92
CA PRO A 55 -2.92 -3.87 -10.40
C PRO A 55 -2.24 -3.84 -9.03
N GLY A 56 -2.67 -4.75 -8.14
CA GLY A 56 -2.09 -4.95 -6.81
C GLY A 56 -2.93 -4.38 -5.67
N LYS A 57 -2.44 -4.59 -4.44
CA LYS A 57 -3.11 -4.18 -3.20
C LYS A 57 -3.29 -2.64 -3.18
N PRO A 58 -4.47 -2.13 -2.77
CA PRO A 58 -4.66 -0.70 -2.51
C PRO A 58 -3.53 -0.14 -1.66
N ARG A 59 -3.12 1.10 -1.95
CA ARG A 59 -2.16 1.80 -1.09
C ARG A 59 -2.82 2.09 0.24
N GLY A 60 -2.12 1.77 1.32
CA GLY A 60 -2.51 2.13 2.67
C GLY A 60 -2.25 1.01 3.67
N SER A 61 -1.89 1.40 4.89
CA SER A 61 -1.90 0.54 6.06
C SER A 61 -3.12 0.87 6.90
N LYS A 62 -3.65 -0.11 7.63
CA LYS A 62 -4.65 0.16 8.68
C LYS A 62 -4.15 1.18 9.71
N LEU A 63 -2.83 1.33 9.82
CA LEU A 63 -2.17 2.25 10.74
C LEU A 63 -2.12 3.70 10.25
N ASP A 64 -2.39 3.97 8.97
CA ASP A 64 -2.33 5.34 8.44
C ASP A 64 -3.33 6.25 9.16
N GLY A 65 -4.49 5.72 9.57
CA GLY A 65 -5.48 6.46 10.38
C GLY A 65 -5.10 6.64 11.85
N HIS A 66 -4.04 5.99 12.33
CA HIS A 66 -3.58 6.05 13.73
C HIS A 66 -2.18 6.67 13.85
N GLU A 67 -1.71 7.38 12.82
CA GLU A 67 -0.38 7.99 12.79
C GLU A 67 -0.14 8.89 13.99
N ALA A 68 -1.06 9.82 14.29
CA ALA A 68 -0.92 10.74 15.41
C ALA A 68 -0.79 10.00 16.76
N PHE A 69 -1.53 8.91 16.94
CA PHE A 69 -1.44 8.08 18.14
C PHE A 69 -0.07 7.36 18.24
N ILE A 70 0.41 6.80 17.12
CA ILE A 70 1.71 6.12 17.05
C ILE A 70 2.85 7.10 17.35
N VAL A 71 2.81 8.30 16.77
CA VAL A 71 3.80 9.36 17.01
C VAL A 71 3.75 9.81 18.47
N GLY A 72 2.56 10.06 19.02
CA GLY A 72 2.39 10.46 20.41
C GLY A 72 2.97 9.45 21.41
N MET A 73 2.83 8.15 21.15
CA MET A 73 3.45 7.11 21.98
C MET A 73 4.99 7.19 21.95
N ILE A 74 5.59 7.41 20.77
CA ILE A 74 7.05 7.52 20.60
C ILE A 74 7.57 8.79 21.28
N GLU A 75 6.84 9.90 21.19
CA GLU A 75 7.22 11.17 21.80
C GLU A 75 7.12 11.13 23.32
N ALA A 76 6.06 10.51 23.85
CA ALA A 76 5.88 10.30 25.29
C ALA A 76 6.96 9.37 25.87
N GLN A 77 7.34 8.33 25.15
CA GLN A 77 8.35 7.36 25.58
C GLN A 77 9.27 6.96 24.43
N LYS A 78 10.47 7.55 24.40
CA LYS A 78 11.44 7.38 23.29
C LYS A 78 12.02 5.97 23.18
N ASP A 79 11.99 5.21 24.26
CA ASP A 79 12.46 3.82 24.35
C ASP A 79 11.32 2.79 24.29
N ILE A 80 10.10 3.22 23.93
CA ILE A 80 8.96 2.30 23.78
C ILE A 80 9.27 1.21 22.75
N THR A 81 9.02 -0.03 23.14
CA THR A 81 9.27 -1.19 22.30
C THR A 81 8.13 -1.41 21.32
N LEU A 82 8.42 -2.08 20.20
CA LEU A 82 7.39 -2.43 19.21
C LEU A 82 6.27 -3.31 19.80
N ASN A 83 6.57 -4.14 20.82
CA ASN A 83 5.58 -4.99 21.45
C ASN A 83 4.61 -4.17 22.32
N GLU A 84 5.13 -3.22 23.08
CA GLU A 84 4.31 -2.29 23.87
C GLU A 84 3.42 -1.45 22.95
N MET A 85 3.97 -0.92 21.86
CA MET A 85 3.18 -0.18 20.87
C MET A 85 2.05 -1.03 20.26
N VAL A 86 2.31 -2.32 19.98
CA VAL A 86 1.27 -3.23 19.46
C VAL A 86 0.19 -3.48 20.51
N ALA A 87 0.56 -3.68 21.77
CA ALA A 87 -0.40 -3.87 22.86
C ALA A 87 -1.29 -2.62 23.01
N ARG A 88 -0.67 -1.43 23.08
CA ARG A 88 -1.40 -0.16 23.18
C ARG A 88 -2.31 0.11 21.98
N LEU A 89 -1.87 -0.20 20.76
CA LEU A 89 -2.73 -0.11 19.57
C LEU A 89 -3.94 -1.04 19.65
N LYS A 90 -3.78 -2.23 20.23
CA LYS A 90 -4.89 -3.15 20.43
C LYS A 90 -5.85 -2.63 21.50
N ASP A 91 -5.33 -2.16 22.62
CA ASP A 91 -6.13 -1.84 23.80
C ASP A 91 -6.78 -0.45 23.70
N GLU A 92 -6.05 0.56 23.23
CA GLU A 92 -6.53 1.95 23.18
C GLU A 92 -7.19 2.32 21.84
N GLN A 93 -6.80 1.65 20.75
CA GLN A 93 -7.29 1.98 19.40
C GLN A 93 -8.10 0.84 18.77
N SER A 94 -8.25 -0.31 19.43
CA SER A 94 -8.89 -1.52 18.88
C SER A 94 -8.24 -2.03 17.57
N VAL A 95 -6.95 -1.73 17.36
CA VAL A 95 -6.18 -2.08 16.16
C VAL A 95 -5.33 -3.32 16.41
N GLY A 96 -5.89 -4.49 16.13
CA GLY A 96 -5.17 -5.77 16.20
C GLY A 96 -4.16 -5.94 15.07
N ILE A 97 -2.87 -5.75 15.36
CA ILE A 97 -1.79 -5.85 14.37
C ILE A 97 -0.59 -6.64 14.89
N GLY A 98 0.20 -7.21 13.97
CA GLY A 98 1.45 -7.87 14.33
C GLY A 98 2.65 -6.91 14.36
N ARG A 99 3.67 -7.26 15.16
CA ARG A 99 4.94 -6.52 15.29
C ARG A 99 5.60 -6.19 13.95
N SER A 100 5.62 -7.15 13.02
CA SER A 100 6.22 -6.96 11.69
C SER A 100 5.48 -5.92 10.85
N MET A 101 4.15 -5.81 11.02
CA MET A 101 3.36 -4.81 10.31
C MET A 101 3.67 -3.39 10.81
N LEU A 102 3.76 -3.22 12.14
CA LEU A 102 4.18 -1.96 12.75
C LEU A 102 5.60 -1.57 12.32
N SER A 103 6.55 -2.51 12.39
CA SER A 103 7.94 -2.25 11.99
C SER A 103 8.06 -1.80 10.52
N ARG A 104 7.32 -2.45 9.61
CA ARG A 104 7.28 -2.06 8.20
C ARG A 104 6.66 -0.67 8.02
N TRP A 105 5.59 -0.38 8.77
CA TRP A 105 4.90 0.90 8.70
C TRP A 105 5.78 2.06 9.19
N LEU A 106 6.46 1.89 10.33
CA LEU A 106 7.42 2.88 10.85
C LEU A 106 8.54 3.16 9.85
N ARG A 107 9.12 2.11 9.25
CA ARG A 107 10.13 2.26 8.18
C ARG A 107 9.60 3.03 6.98
N GLN A 108 8.36 2.77 6.56
CA GLN A 108 7.72 3.47 5.45
C GLN A 108 7.48 4.95 5.74
N HIS A 109 7.21 5.30 7.00
CA HIS A 109 7.04 6.67 7.50
C HIS A 109 8.35 7.30 7.99
N ARG A 110 9.50 6.67 7.69
CA ARG A 110 10.85 7.11 8.06
C ARG A 110 11.13 7.23 9.56
N TRP A 111 10.29 6.64 10.42
CA TRP A 111 10.56 6.49 11.84
C TRP A 111 11.62 5.41 12.04
N THR A 112 12.81 5.84 12.45
CA THR A 112 13.94 4.94 12.74
C THR A 112 14.43 5.16 14.16
N PHE A 113 14.68 4.05 14.87
CA PHE A 113 15.28 4.12 16.19
C PHE A 113 16.75 4.56 16.06
N LYS A 114 17.09 5.71 16.64
CA LYS A 114 18.47 6.20 16.64
C LYS A 114 19.30 5.39 17.64
N LYS A 115 20.15 4.49 17.13
CA LYS A 115 21.15 3.80 17.94
C LYS A 115 22.27 4.79 18.30
N ARG A 116 22.35 5.22 19.56
CA ARG A 116 23.56 5.87 20.09
C ARG A 116 24.49 4.78 20.64
N PRO A 117 25.81 4.81 20.38
CA PRO A 117 26.73 3.93 21.08
C PRO A 117 26.65 4.23 22.57
N HIS A 118 26.29 3.25 23.39
CA HIS A 118 26.52 3.33 24.82
C HIS A 118 28.04 3.26 25.01
N MET A 119 28.67 4.37 25.41
CA MET A 119 30.07 4.34 25.81
C MET A 119 30.17 3.47 27.06
N HIS A 120 30.97 2.40 27.01
CA HIS A 120 31.17 1.51 28.14
C HIS A 120 31.85 2.28 29.28
N TRP A 121 31.45 2.02 30.53
CA TRP A 121 32.12 2.61 31.69
C TRP A 121 33.58 2.13 31.74
N SER A 122 34.53 3.07 31.73
CA SER A 122 35.95 2.79 31.96
C SER A 122 36.22 2.71 33.47
N ARG A 123 36.72 1.56 33.94
CA ARG A 123 37.38 1.46 35.25
C ARG A 123 38.83 1.92 35.06
N SER A 124 39.19 3.08 35.61
CA SER A 124 40.60 3.43 35.81
C SER A 124 41.17 2.51 36.89
N VAL A 125 42.12 1.65 36.51
CA VAL A 125 42.89 0.82 37.44
C VAL A 125 43.80 1.73 38.29
N LYS A 126 43.82 1.54 39.61
CA LYS A 126 44.81 2.20 40.48
C LYS A 126 46.20 1.67 40.12
N ILE A 127 47.07 2.56 39.65
CA ILE A 127 48.52 2.29 39.56
C ILE A 127 49.07 2.38 40.99
N SER A 128 49.94 1.40 41.31
CA SER A 128 50.54 1.11 42.61
C SER A 128 51.26 2.29 43.25
#